data_AF-A0A4V1LGM4-F1
#
_entry.id   AF-A0A4V1LGM4-F1
#
_cell.length_a   1.000
_cell.length_b   1.000
_cell.length_c   1.000
_cell.angle_alpha   90.00
_cell.angle_beta   90.00
_cell.angle_gamma   90.00
#
_symmetry.space_group_name_H-M   'P 1'
#
loop_
_entity.id
_entity.type
_entity.pdbx_description
1 polymer ?
#
loop_
_entity_poly.entity_id
_entity_poly.type
_entity_poly.pdbx_seq_one_letter_code
_entity_poly.pdbx_strand_id
1 'polypeptide(L)'
;MVLITKTRYEYFQEYLNLLDKVEEGIAVVDWSYQEKNYHSGDKILQDLFEALGPFKKSIHTMQYLFSYDKKMEEHLNNFQLIEQQVSHLRVIFHNEEEKTRFIHEFFSPAYKKWKKQVCRQLLVYIKN
;
A
#
# COMPACT_ATOMS: atom_id res chain seq x y z
N MET A 1 8.15 -7.00 30.00
CA MET A 1 6.92 -6.23 29.78
C MET A 1 7.33 -4.91 29.15
N VAL A 2 7.31 -4.82 27.82
CA VAL A 2 7.91 -3.70 27.08
C VAL A 2 6.89 -2.57 27.05
N LEU A 3 7.20 -1.48 27.76
CA LEU A 3 6.51 -0.19 27.68
C LEU A 3 6.37 0.18 26.19
N ILE A 4 5.15 0.13 25.68
CA ILE A 4 4.76 0.75 24.42
C ILE A 4 4.86 2.25 24.67
N THR A 5 6.06 2.80 24.50
CA THR A 5 6.31 4.24 24.55
C THR A 5 5.35 4.91 23.58
N LYS A 6 4.58 5.89 24.07
CA LYS A 6 3.56 6.67 23.36
C LYS A 6 3.89 6.97 21.89
N THR A 7 5.15 7.26 21.59
CA THR A 7 5.73 7.45 20.25
C THR A 7 5.50 6.29 19.27
N ARG A 8 5.53 5.04 19.75
CA ARG A 8 5.35 3.84 18.92
C ARG A 8 3.89 3.62 18.54
N TYR A 9 2.99 3.91 19.47
CA TYR A 9 1.55 3.86 19.22
C TYR A 9 1.15 4.92 18.20
N GLU A 10 1.62 6.16 18.38
CA GLU A 10 1.43 7.27 17.43
C GLU A 10 1.96 6.89 16.04
N TYR A 11 3.17 6.32 15.97
CA TYR A 11 3.75 5.85 14.71
C TYR A 11 2.90 4.77 14.02
N PHE A 12 2.34 3.82 14.76
CA PHE A 12 1.48 2.78 14.20
C PHE A 12 0.15 3.34 13.70
N GLN A 13 -0.44 4.32 14.39
CA GLN A 13 -1.62 5.02 13.90
C GLN A 13 -1.33 5.82 12.63
N GLU A 14 -0.21 6.53 12.58
CA GLU A 14 0.23 7.24 11.38
C GLU A 14 0.44 6.28 10.20
N TYR A 15 1.03 5.11 10.45
CA TYR A 15 1.21 4.08 9.43
C TYR A 15 -0.11 3.52 8.93
N LEU A 16 -1.09 3.26 9.81
CA LEU A 16 -2.44 2.84 9.40
C LEU A 16 -3.14 3.91 8.55
N ASN A 17 -3.10 5.17 8.99
CA ASN A 17 -3.67 6.29 8.23
C ASN A 17 -3.01 6.44 6.84
N LEU A 18 -1.71 6.17 6.75
CA LEU A 18 -0.99 6.17 5.49
C LEU A 18 -1.45 5.03 4.58
N LEU A 19 -1.69 3.83 5.12
CA LEU A 19 -2.26 2.71 4.38
C LEU A 19 -3.65 3.02 3.81
N ASP A 20 -4.48 3.74 4.57
CA ASP A 20 -5.81 4.20 4.16
C ASP A 20 -5.71 5.19 3.00
N LYS A 21 -4.87 6.23 3.12
CA LYS A 21 -4.68 7.24 2.06
C LYS A 21 -4.21 6.64 0.73
N VAL A 22 -3.32 5.64 0.78
CA VAL A 22 -2.87 4.95 -0.43
C VAL A 22 -4.01 4.11 -1.03
N GLU A 23 -4.86 3.45 -0.22
CA GLU A 23 -6.04 2.74 -0.74
C GLU A 23 -7.00 3.70 -1.43
N GLU A 24 -7.26 4.86 -0.83
CA GLU A 24 -8.11 5.90 -1.41
C GLU A 24 -7.56 6.37 -2.76
N GLY A 25 -6.26 6.67 -2.85
CA GLY A 25 -5.61 7.03 -4.11
C GLY A 25 -5.76 5.95 -5.19
N ILE A 26 -5.56 4.68 -4.83
CA ILE A 26 -5.74 3.54 -5.74
C ILE A 26 -7.21 3.43 -6.20
N ALA A 27 -8.18 3.65 -5.31
CA ALA A 27 -9.59 3.61 -5.65
C ALA A 27 -9.99 4.72 -6.64
N VAL A 28 -9.41 5.92 -6.50
CA VAL A 28 -9.64 7.02 -7.44
C VAL A 28 -9.02 6.71 -8.82
N VAL A 29 -7.85 6.06 -8.85
CA VAL A 29 -7.26 5.58 -10.10
C VAL A 29 -8.18 4.55 -10.76
N ASP A 30 -8.58 3.50 -10.06
CA ASP A 30 -9.47 2.45 -10.58
C ASP A 30 -10.75 3.06 -11.15
N TRP A 31 -11.42 3.92 -10.38
CA TRP A 31 -12.61 4.65 -10.85
C TRP A 31 -12.35 5.46 -12.12
N SER A 32 -11.24 6.21 -12.18
CA SER A 32 -10.91 7.03 -13.35
C SER A 32 -10.71 6.19 -14.62
N TYR A 33 -10.12 5.00 -14.49
CA TYR A 33 -9.91 4.07 -15.60
C TYR A 33 -11.21 3.39 -16.05
N GLN A 34 -12.10 3.03 -15.10
CA GLN A 34 -13.43 2.51 -15.42
C GLN A 34 -14.28 3.54 -16.17
N GLU A 35 -14.17 4.83 -15.80
CA GLU A 35 -14.86 5.95 -16.47
C GLU A 35 -14.16 6.46 -17.74
N LYS A 36 -13.10 5.77 -18.19
CA LYS A 36 -12.28 6.16 -19.36
C LYS A 36 -11.66 7.56 -19.27
N ASN A 37 -11.51 8.10 -18.06
CA ASN A 37 -10.82 9.35 -17.78
C ASN A 37 -9.31 9.09 -17.59
N TYR A 38 -8.67 8.55 -18.64
CA TYR A 38 -7.31 8.01 -18.55
C TYR A 38 -6.26 9.07 -18.24
N HIS A 39 -6.41 10.30 -18.77
CA HIS A 39 -5.49 11.39 -18.47
C HIS A 39 -5.47 11.74 -16.98
N SER A 40 -6.65 11.85 -16.36
CA SER A 40 -6.76 12.09 -14.92
C SER A 40 -6.26 10.87 -14.14
N GLY A 41 -6.62 9.67 -14.56
CA GLY A 41 -6.17 8.42 -13.96
C GLY A 41 -4.65 8.29 -13.97
N ASP A 42 -3.99 8.63 -15.07
CA ASP A 42 -2.54 8.60 -15.23
C ASP A 42 -1.83 9.57 -14.30
N LYS A 43 -2.34 10.80 -14.20
CA LYS A 43 -1.78 11.81 -13.30
C LYS A 43 -1.85 11.33 -11.84
N ILE A 44 -3.00 10.83 -11.42
CA ILE A 44 -3.20 10.35 -10.04
C ILE A 44 -2.36 9.09 -9.78
N LEU A 45 -2.24 8.20 -10.76
CA LEU A 45 -1.39 7.02 -10.67
C LEU A 45 0.10 7.39 -10.55
N GLN A 46 0.54 8.41 -11.27
CA GLN A 46 1.89 8.95 -11.15
C GLN A 46 2.12 9.57 -9.76
N ASP A 47 1.20 10.41 -9.29
CA ASP A 47 1.25 11.01 -7.95
C ASP A 47 1.32 9.92 -6.87
N LEU A 48 0.53 8.85 -7.03
CA LEU A 48 0.56 7.68 -6.13
C LEU A 48 1.93 7.01 -6.14
N PHE A 49 2.53 6.79 -7.31
CA PHE A 49 3.85 6.18 -7.41
C PHE A 49 4.97 7.03 -6.82
N GLU A 50 4.87 8.36 -6.92
CA GLU A 50 5.80 9.29 -6.27
C GLU A 50 5.64 9.23 -4.75
N ALA A 51 4.40 9.14 -4.25
CA ALA A 51 4.09 9.00 -2.83
C ALA A 51 4.48 7.63 -2.24
N LEU A 52 4.64 6.58 -3.07
CA LEU A 52 5.10 5.26 -2.62
C LEU A 52 6.58 5.26 -2.15
N GLY A 53 7.40 6.22 -2.56
CA GLY A 53 8.78 6.35 -2.08
C GLY A 53 8.87 6.58 -0.56
N PRO A 54 8.25 7.65 -0.02
CA PRO A 54 8.10 7.85 1.42
C PRO A 54 7.43 6.67 2.13
N PHE A 55 6.43 6.04 1.51
CA PHE A 55 5.73 4.87 2.04
C PHE A 55 6.67 3.67 2.26
N LYS A 56 7.55 3.40 1.29
CA LYS A 56 8.57 2.35 1.39
C LYS A 56 9.50 2.58 2.59
N LYS A 57 9.82 3.84 2.89
CA LYS A 57 10.63 4.20 4.06
C LYS A 57 9.92 3.82 5.37
N SER A 58 8.61 4.05 5.45
CA SER A 58 7.80 3.62 6.59
C SER A 58 7.71 2.10 6.71
N ILE A 59 7.62 1.37 5.60
CA ILE A 59 7.67 -0.10 5.60
C ILE A 59 9.00 -0.62 6.15
N HIS A 60 10.14 -0.06 5.73
CA HIS A 60 11.44 -0.46 6.28
C HIS A 60 11.55 -0.22 7.79
N THR A 61 11.04 0.92 8.27
CA THR A 61 10.98 1.19 9.70
C THR A 61 10.10 0.16 10.42
N MET A 62 8.96 -0.20 9.85
CA MET A 62 8.08 -1.24 10.38
C MET A 62 8.77 -2.61 10.40
N GLN A 63 9.49 -3.01 9.34
CA GLN A 63 10.25 -4.26 9.31
C GLN A 63 11.32 -4.29 10.40
N TYR A 64 12.02 -3.18 10.62
CA TYR A 64 12.99 -3.07 11.72
C TYR A 64 12.32 -3.24 13.09
N LEU A 65 11.20 -2.55 13.33
CA LEU A 65 10.44 -2.61 14.57
C LEU A 65 9.85 -3.99 14.86
N PHE A 66 9.58 -4.80 13.84
CA PHE A 66 8.99 -6.13 13.94
C PHE A 66 9.94 -7.27 13.56
N SER A 67 11.24 -7.04 13.54
CA SER A 67 12.26 -8.06 13.21
C SER A 67 12.25 -9.31 14.11
N TYR A 68 11.57 -9.25 15.27
CA TYR A 68 11.35 -10.38 16.17
C TYR A 68 10.00 -11.09 15.98
N ASP A 69 9.07 -10.50 15.22
CA ASP A 69 7.76 -11.08 14.89
C ASP A 69 7.76 -11.56 13.44
N LYS A 70 8.12 -12.84 13.24
CA LYS A 70 8.20 -13.47 11.92
C LYS A 70 6.92 -13.36 11.10
N LYS A 71 5.74 -13.35 11.74
CA LYS A 71 4.47 -13.25 11.02
C LYS A 71 4.27 -11.83 10.48
N MET A 72 4.55 -10.81 11.30
CA MET A 72 4.47 -9.43 10.85
C MET A 72 5.53 -9.13 9.78
N GLU A 73 6.75 -9.62 9.97
CA GLU A 73 7.84 -9.50 9.00
C GLU A 73 7.44 -10.09 7.64
N GLU A 74 6.87 -11.29 7.61
CA GLU A 74 6.38 -11.92 6.38
C GLU A 74 5.30 -11.07 5.67
N HIS A 75 4.33 -10.55 6.42
CA HIS A 75 3.29 -9.68 5.84
C HIS A 75 3.86 -8.35 5.31
N LEU A 76 4.85 -7.77 5.98
CA LEU A 76 5.52 -6.55 5.51
C LEU A 76 6.37 -6.84 4.25
N ASN A 77 7.06 -7.98 4.20
CA ASN A 77 7.86 -8.40 3.04
C ASN A 77 7.00 -8.65 1.79
N ASN A 78 5.74 -9.08 1.96
CA ASN A 78 4.79 -9.23 0.86
C ASN A 78 4.47 -7.91 0.15
N PHE A 79 4.86 -6.75 0.69
CA PHE A 79 4.80 -5.48 -0.03
C PHE A 79 5.62 -5.50 -1.32
N GLN A 80 6.68 -6.31 -1.42
CA GLN A 80 7.46 -6.47 -2.64
C GLN A 80 6.59 -6.90 -3.84
N LEU A 81 5.51 -7.65 -3.60
CA LEU A 81 4.56 -8.02 -4.65
C LEU A 81 3.79 -6.80 -5.20
N ILE A 82 3.47 -5.83 -4.33
CA ILE A 82 2.88 -4.55 -4.74
C ILE A 82 3.88 -3.74 -5.56
N GLU A 83 5.16 -3.72 -5.17
CA GLU A 83 6.21 -3.05 -5.93
C GLU A 83 6.36 -3.64 -7.34
N GLN A 84 6.30 -4.97 -7.48
CA GLN A 84 6.33 -5.65 -8.78
C GLN A 84 5.14 -5.24 -9.67
N GLN A 85 3.94 -5.13 -9.10
CA GLN A 85 2.75 -4.68 -9.83
C GLN A 85 2.87 -3.21 -10.27
N VAL A 86 3.44 -2.34 -9.44
CA VAL A 86 3.75 -0.95 -9.79
C VAL A 86 4.75 -0.88 -10.93
N SER A 87 5.80 -1.70 -10.91
CA SER A 87 6.75 -1.80 -12.02
C SER A 87 6.07 -2.26 -13.30
N HIS A 88 5.16 -3.22 -13.22
CA HIS A 88 4.40 -3.69 -14.39
C HIS A 88 3.50 -2.58 -14.97
N LEU A 89 2.78 -1.83 -14.12
CA LEU A 89 1.97 -0.68 -14.54
C LEU A 89 2.78 0.40 -15.26
N ARG A 90 4.05 0.59 -14.90
CA ARG A 90 4.97 1.50 -15.59
C ARG A 90 5.39 0.99 -16.97
N VAL A 91 5.29 -0.31 -17.23
CA VAL A 91 5.64 -0.94 -18.52
C VAL A 91 4.43 -1.00 -19.46
N ILE A 92 3.20 -1.23 -18.95
CA ILE A 92 1.95 -1.34 -19.75
C ILE A 92 1.48 0.04 -20.29
N PHE A 93 2.37 1.03 -20.44
CA PHE A 93 1.99 2.44 -20.61
C PHE A 93 1.19 2.78 -21.89
N HIS A 94 0.99 1.82 -22.80
CA HIS A 94 0.53 2.10 -24.17
C HIS A 94 -0.84 1.49 -24.51
N ASN A 95 -1.48 0.74 -23.60
CA ASN A 95 -2.81 0.18 -23.81
C ASN A 95 -3.72 0.47 -22.61
N GLU A 96 -4.64 1.42 -22.80
CA GLU A 96 -5.58 1.88 -21.78
C GLU A 96 -6.48 0.73 -21.28
N GLU A 97 -6.96 -0.15 -22.16
CA GLU A 97 -7.81 -1.28 -21.77
C GLU A 97 -7.07 -2.32 -20.95
N GLU A 98 -5.83 -2.61 -21.32
CA GLU A 98 -4.97 -3.54 -20.58
C GLU A 98 -4.63 -2.97 -19.20
N LYS A 99 -4.39 -1.66 -19.12
CA LYS A 99 -4.11 -0.94 -17.89
C LYS A 99 -5.35 -0.88 -16.99
N THR A 100 -6.53 -0.57 -17.52
CA THR A 100 -7.82 -0.65 -16.79
C THR A 100 -8.01 -2.02 -16.17
N ARG A 101 -7.83 -3.09 -16.98
CA ARG A 101 -7.98 -4.47 -16.50
C ARG A 101 -6.97 -4.79 -15.41
N PHE A 102 -5.71 -4.42 -15.61
CA PHE A 102 -4.66 -4.68 -14.63
C PHE A 102 -4.94 -3.97 -13.29
N ILE A 103 -5.33 -2.69 -13.34
CA ILE A 103 -5.65 -1.91 -12.15
C ILE A 103 -6.82 -2.55 -11.39
N HIS A 104 -7.90 -2.84 -12.10
CA HIS A 104 -9.15 -3.33 -11.52
C HIS A 104 -9.05 -4.75 -10.99
N GLU A 105 -8.50 -5.68 -11.77
CA GLU A 105 -8.50 -7.11 -11.46
C GLU A 105 -7.31 -7.52 -10.58
N PHE A 106 -6.19 -6.80 -10.63
CA PHE A 106 -4.95 -7.23 -9.99
C PHE A 106 -4.42 -6.23 -8.96
N PHE A 107 -4.18 -4.98 -9.34
CA PHE A 107 -3.49 -4.02 -8.47
C PHE A 107 -4.33 -3.62 -7.26
N SER A 108 -5.55 -3.12 -7.50
CA SER A 108 -6.46 -2.70 -6.42
C SER A 108 -6.79 -3.83 -5.43
N PRO A 109 -7.15 -5.05 -5.89
CA PRO A 109 -7.42 -6.17 -4.99
C PRO A 109 -6.17 -6.65 -4.22
N ALA A 110 -4.99 -6.66 -4.86
CA ALA A 110 -3.75 -7.07 -4.20
C ALA A 110 -3.39 -6.13 -3.05
N TYR A 111 -3.46 -4.82 -3.27
CA TYR A 111 -3.21 -3.83 -2.22
C TYR A 111 -4.18 -3.99 -1.05
N LYS A 112 -5.50 -4.09 -1.33
CA LYS A 112 -6.53 -4.31 -0.31
C LYS A 112 -6.27 -5.56 0.53
N LYS A 113 -5.92 -6.67 -0.13
CA LYS A 113 -5.62 -7.94 0.55
C LYS A 113 -4.39 -7.81 1.46
N TRP A 114 -3.31 -7.23 0.95
CA TRP A 114 -2.08 -7.01 1.71
C TRP A 114 -2.32 -6.11 2.92
N LYS A 115 -2.95 -4.94 2.71
CA LYS A 115 -3.31 -4.00 3.77
C LYS A 115 -4.11 -4.69 4.88
N LYS A 116 -5.14 -5.47 4.52
CA LYS A 116 -5.97 -6.20 5.51
C LYS A 116 -5.14 -7.13 6.39
N GLN A 117 -4.14 -7.81 5.83
CA GLN A 117 -3.24 -8.67 6.61
C GLN A 117 -2.37 -7.86 7.57
N VAL A 118 -1.75 -6.79 7.07
CA VAL A 118 -0.90 -5.89 7.87
C VAL A 118 -1.69 -5.24 9.01
N CYS A 119 -2.86 -4.67 8.72
CA CYS A 119 -3.73 -4.06 9.72
C CYS A 119 -4.17 -5.06 10.80
N ARG A 120 -4.52 -6.29 10.41
CA ARG A 120 -4.94 -7.32 11.37
C ARG A 120 -3.84 -7.65 12.38
N GLN A 121 -2.58 -7.70 11.94
CA GLN A 121 -1.45 -7.95 12.84
C GLN A 121 -1.13 -6.71 13.70
N LEU A 122 -1.17 -5.52 13.10
CA LEU A 122 -0.92 -4.25 13.79
C LEU A 122 -1.89 -4.00 14.95
N LEU A 123 -3.16 -4.37 14.77
CA LEU A 123 -4.19 -4.18 15.80
C LEU A 123 -3.88 -4.91 17.12
N VAL A 124 -3.09 -5.99 17.09
CA VAL A 124 -2.63 -6.70 18.31
C VAL A 124 -1.76 -5.79 19.19
N TYR A 125 -1.05 -4.84 18.57
CA TYR A 125 -0.12 -3.93 19.24
C TYR A 125 -0.74 -2.57 19.61
N ILE A 126 -1.95 -2.28 19.11
CA ILE A 126 -2.67 -1.01 19.32
C ILE A 126 -3.80 -1.19 20.34
N LYS A 127 -4.38 -2.39 20.48
CA LYS A 127 -5.52 -2.67 21.38
C LYS A 127 -5.14 -3.16 22.80
N ASN A 128 -3.88 -3.04 23.21
CA ASN A 128 -3.43 -3.36 24.58
C ASN A 128 -2.89 -2.12 25.30
#